data_AF-A0A3B9L455-F1
#
_entry.id   AF-A0A3B9L455-F1
#
_cell.length_a   1.000
_cell.length_b   1.000
_cell.length_c   1.000
_cell.angle_alpha   90.00
_cell.angle_beta   90.00
_cell.angle_gamma   90.00
#
_symmetry.space_group_name_H-M   'P 1'
#
loop_
_entity.id
_entity.type
_entity.pdbx_description
1 polymer ?
#
loop_
_entity_poly.entity_id
_entity_poly.type
_entity_poly.pdbx_seq_one_letter_code
_entity_poly.pdbx_strand_id
1 'polypeptide(L)'
;MLRFFAACLAASLFVLSAVAEERINSFDVAITVEEDGDIQVSETLQVTSEGVRIRRGIFRELPRYYADDEGQPGDKLPYQINVKRVTRDGRKEPYAVER
;
A
#
# COMPACT_ATOMS: atom_id res chain seq x y z
N MET A 1 -24.14 -22.57 39.15
CA MET A 1 -24.78 -21.75 38.10
C MET A 1 -23.98 -20.49 37.79
N LEU A 2 -23.85 -19.53 38.70
CA LEU A 2 -23.16 -18.24 38.44
C LEU A 2 -21.67 -18.35 38.04
N ARG A 3 -20.92 -19.28 38.64
CA ARG A 3 -19.49 -19.52 38.33
C ARG A 3 -19.27 -20.13 36.95
N PHE A 4 -20.17 -21.02 36.52
CA PHE A 4 -20.15 -21.60 35.18
C PHE A 4 -20.48 -20.54 34.11
N PHE A 5 -21.46 -19.67 34.41
CA PHE A 5 -21.79 -18.55 33.54
C PHE A 5 -20.63 -17.56 33.40
N ALA A 6 -19.94 -17.24 34.50
CA ALA A 6 -18.76 -16.38 34.48
C ALA A 6 -17.60 -17.00 33.68
N ALA A 7 -17.39 -18.31 33.79
CA ALA A 7 -16.36 -19.03 33.02
C ALA A 7 -16.68 -19.08 31.52
N CYS A 8 -17.94 -19.32 31.14
CA CYS A 8 -18.37 -19.27 29.74
C CYS A 8 -18.26 -17.86 29.16
N LEU A 9 -18.62 -16.83 29.95
CA LEU A 9 -18.50 -15.43 29.52
C LEU A 9 -17.02 -15.05 29.33
N ALA A 10 -16.14 -15.42 30.26
CA ALA A 10 -14.71 -15.19 30.14
C ALA A 10 -14.09 -15.90 28.93
N ALA A 11 -14.49 -17.16 28.68
CA ALA A 11 -14.05 -17.91 27.51
C ALA A 11 -14.52 -17.26 26.20
N SER A 12 -15.76 -16.77 26.14
CA SER A 12 -16.28 -16.05 24.96
C SER A 12 -15.54 -14.74 24.70
N LEU A 13 -15.18 -13.98 25.74
CA LEU A 13 -14.41 -12.75 25.62
C LEU A 13 -12.98 -13.00 25.14
N PHE A 14 -12.39 -14.15 25.47
CA PHE A 14 -11.05 -14.52 25.01
C PHE A 14 -10.99 -14.83 23.50
N VAL A 15 -12.09 -15.33 22.93
CA VAL A 15 -12.19 -15.63 21.48
C VAL A 15 -12.28 -14.35 20.63
N LEU A 16 -12.74 -13.22 21.20
CA LEU A 16 -12.83 -11.96 20.46
C LEU A 16 -11.48 -11.27 20.23
N SER A 17 -10.39 -11.70 20.88
CA SER A 17 -9.07 -11.07 20.76
C SER A 17 -8.21 -11.63 19.61
N ALA A 18 -8.82 -12.24 18.59
CA ALA A 18 -8.09 -12.72 17.42
C ALA A 18 -7.68 -11.54 16.52
N VAL A 19 -6.40 -11.19 16.54
CA VAL A 19 -5.79 -10.19 15.63
C VAL A 19 -5.08 -10.97 14.52
N ALA A 20 -5.35 -10.64 13.27
CA ALA A 20 -4.60 -11.24 12.16
C ALA A 20 -3.21 -10.60 12.04
N GLU A 21 -2.27 -11.27 11.39
CA GLU A 21 -1.00 -10.60 11.08
C GLU A 21 -1.26 -9.48 10.06
N GLU A 22 -1.00 -8.23 10.45
CA GLU A 22 -1.04 -7.12 9.52
C GLU A 22 0.15 -7.18 8.56
N ARG A 23 -0.14 -7.38 7.26
CA ARG A 23 0.86 -7.65 6.22
C ARG A 23 0.37 -7.26 4.83
N ILE A 24 1.33 -6.99 3.95
CA ILE A 24 1.10 -6.94 2.50
C ILE A 24 1.15 -8.39 2.00
N ASN A 25 0.02 -8.90 1.53
CA ASN A 25 -0.14 -10.27 1.06
C ASN A 25 0.50 -10.48 -0.31
N SER A 26 0.30 -9.54 -1.22
CA SER A 26 0.94 -9.49 -2.53
C SER A 26 1.15 -8.05 -2.96
N PHE A 27 2.12 -7.86 -3.84
CA PHE A 27 2.38 -6.59 -4.49
C PHE A 27 2.79 -6.83 -5.94
N ASP A 28 1.82 -6.70 -6.83
CA ASP A 28 1.96 -6.93 -8.26
C ASP A 28 2.17 -5.59 -8.97
N VAL A 29 3.18 -5.54 -9.84
CA VAL A 29 3.54 -4.34 -10.61
C VAL A 29 3.49 -4.68 -12.09
N ALA A 30 2.58 -4.04 -12.81
CA ALA A 30 2.53 -4.11 -14.27
C ALA A 30 3.15 -2.84 -14.85
N ILE A 31 4.05 -3.00 -15.82
CA ILE A 31 4.75 -1.91 -16.49
C ILE A 31 4.50 -2.04 -17.99
N THR A 32 4.13 -0.93 -18.61
CA THR A 32 4.01 -0.80 -20.06
C THR A 32 4.85 0.38 -20.51
N VAL A 33 5.67 0.17 -21.52
CA VAL A 33 6.43 1.23 -22.19
C VAL A 33 5.68 1.56 -23.47
N GLU A 34 5.26 2.81 -23.58
CA GLU A 34 4.51 3.33 -24.74
C GLU A 34 5.48 3.70 -25.88
N GLU A 35 4.93 3.87 -27.09
CA GLU A 35 5.73 4.19 -28.29
C GLU A 35 6.45 5.55 -28.20
N ASP A 36 5.89 6.49 -27.44
CA ASP A 36 6.48 7.82 -27.19
C ASP A 36 7.52 7.82 -26.05
N GLY A 37 7.76 6.66 -25.43
CA GLY A 37 8.70 6.49 -24.32
C GLY A 37 8.09 6.72 -22.94
N ASP A 38 6.81 7.06 -22.83
CA ASP A 38 6.13 7.14 -21.54
C ASP A 38 6.05 5.76 -20.88
N ILE A 39 6.20 5.74 -19.56
CA ILE A 39 6.11 4.51 -18.76
C ILE A 39 4.81 4.53 -17.96
N GLN A 40 3.91 3.59 -18.28
CA GLN A 40 2.72 3.35 -17.48
C GLN A 40 3.01 2.28 -16.42
N VAL A 41 2.76 2.63 -15.16
CA VAL A 41 2.91 1.72 -14.02
C VAL A 41 1.57 1.51 -13.34
N SER A 42 1.18 0.25 -13.14
CA SER A 42 0.01 -0.13 -12.35
C SER A 42 0.44 -1.04 -11.20
N GLU A 43 0.35 -0.49 -9.98
CA GLU A 43 0.65 -1.19 -8.74
C GLU A 43 -0.65 -1.74 -8.11
N THR A 44 -0.71 -3.05 -7.85
CA THR A 44 -1.84 -3.71 -7.17
C THR A 44 -1.34 -4.36 -5.89
N LEU A 45 -1.86 -3.92 -4.74
CA LEU A 45 -1.49 -4.45 -3.43
C LEU A 45 -2.69 -5.17 -2.81
N GLN A 46 -2.48 -6.40 -2.36
CA GLN A 46 -3.41 -7.06 -1.44
C GLN A 46 -2.88 -6.91 -0.03
N VAL A 47 -3.71 -6.40 0.89
CA VAL A 47 -3.25 -6.04 2.24
C VAL A 47 -4.24 -6.55 3.28
N THR A 48 -3.73 -7.23 4.30
CA THR A 48 -4.45 -7.45 5.54
C THR A 48 -4.08 -6.31 6.48
N SER A 49 -5.05 -5.46 6.83
CA SER A 49 -4.83 -4.32 7.72
C SER A 49 -5.64 -4.47 9.00
N GLU A 50 -4.94 -4.42 10.14
CA GLU A 50 -5.51 -4.47 11.50
C GLU A 50 -5.45 -3.08 12.17
N GLY A 51 -4.96 -2.06 11.46
CA GLY A 51 -4.80 -0.70 11.99
C GLY A 51 -3.68 -0.57 13.03
N VAL A 52 -2.73 -1.51 13.06
CA VAL A 52 -1.64 -1.49 14.06
C VAL A 52 -0.46 -0.65 13.57
N ARG A 53 0.09 -0.97 12.40
CA ARG A 53 1.13 -0.26 11.65
C ARG A 53 0.52 0.53 10.49
N ILE A 54 -0.46 -0.03 9.77
CA ILE A 54 -1.12 0.62 8.64
C ILE A 54 -2.29 1.48 9.14
N ARG A 55 -1.96 2.58 9.84
CA ARG A 55 -2.97 3.47 10.45
C ARG A 55 -3.45 4.60 9.55
N ARG A 56 -2.58 5.06 8.66
CA ARG A 56 -2.79 6.29 7.86
C ARG A 56 -2.84 5.98 6.35
N GLY A 57 -3.07 4.72 6.01
CA GLY A 57 -2.99 4.24 4.63
C GLY A 57 -1.58 3.84 4.22
N ILE A 58 -1.36 3.77 2.90
CA ILE A 58 -0.14 3.30 2.27
C ILE A 58 0.54 4.50 1.60
N PHE A 59 1.82 4.71 1.91
CA PHE A 59 2.64 5.74 1.31
C PHE A 59 3.55 5.12 0.25
N ARG A 60 3.70 5.80 -0.88
CA ARG A 60 4.60 5.38 -1.97
C ARG A 60 5.64 6.47 -2.19
N GLU A 61 6.88 6.12 -1.92
CA GLU A 61 8.02 6.93 -2.32
C GLU A 61 8.36 6.56 -3.75
N LEU A 62 8.21 7.53 -4.66
CA LEU A 62 8.56 7.38 -6.06
C LEU A 62 9.82 8.19 -6.34
N PRO A 63 10.74 7.67 -7.16
CA PRO A 63 11.97 8.38 -7.50
C PRO A 63 11.61 9.70 -8.17
N ARG A 64 12.26 10.79 -7.72
CA ARG A 64 12.06 12.13 -8.29
C ARG A 64 12.92 12.35 -9.53
N TYR A 65 14.04 11.65 -9.63
CA TYR A 65 15.02 11.83 -10.69
C TYR A 65 15.55 10.50 -11.19
N TYR A 66 15.90 10.44 -12.47
CA TYR A 66 16.74 9.39 -13.02
C TYR A 66 18.16 9.90 -13.26
N ALA A 67 19.12 8.97 -13.24
CA ALA A 67 20.47 9.25 -13.70
C ALA A 67 20.48 9.27 -15.22
N ASP A 68 21.27 10.16 -15.81
CA ASP A 68 21.64 10.00 -17.22
C ASP A 68 22.49 8.73 -17.39
N ASP A 69 22.47 8.19 -18.61
CA ASP A 69 22.97 6.86 -18.95
C ASP A 69 24.50 6.71 -18.75
N GLU A 70 25.20 7.77 -18.36
CA GLU A 70 26.66 7.83 -18.30
C GLU A 70 27.23 7.61 -16.89
N GLY A 71 26.39 7.46 -15.85
CA GLY A 71 26.84 7.16 -14.48
C GLY A 71 27.78 8.22 -13.90
N GLN A 72 27.93 9.35 -14.58
CA GLN A 72 28.65 10.51 -14.10
C GLN A 72 27.74 11.27 -13.13
N PRO A 73 28.29 12.14 -12.27
CA PRO A 73 27.50 13.17 -11.59
C PRO A 73 26.99 14.20 -12.62
N GLY A 74 26.22 13.75 -13.60
CA GLY A 74 25.53 14.53 -14.62
C GLY A 74 24.16 15.00 -14.13
N ASP A 75 23.50 15.79 -14.98
CA ASP A 75 22.25 16.46 -14.65
C ASP A 75 21.14 15.44 -14.40
N LYS A 76 20.66 15.38 -13.14
CA LYS A 76 19.52 14.56 -12.75
C LYS A 76 18.26 15.07 -13.43
N LEU A 77 17.74 14.31 -14.39
CA LEU A 77 16.50 14.65 -15.08
C LEU A 77 15.29 14.26 -14.20
N PRO A 78 14.31 15.16 -14.00
CA PRO A 78 13.17 14.87 -13.14
C PRO A 78 12.19 13.93 -13.83
N TYR A 79 11.67 12.96 -13.08
CA TYR A 79 10.49 12.22 -13.51
C TYR A 79 9.25 13.10 -13.45
N GLN A 80 8.48 13.13 -14.53
CA GLN A 80 7.14 13.72 -14.54
C GLN A 80 6.12 12.65 -14.16
N ILE A 81 5.80 12.55 -12.87
CA ILE A 81 4.85 11.56 -12.38
C ILE A 81 3.43 12.16 -12.43
N ASN A 82 2.55 11.51 -13.20
CA ASN A 82 1.13 11.81 -13.25
C ASN A 82 0.31 10.62 -12.71
N VAL A 83 -0.29 10.77 -11.53
CA VAL A 83 -1.15 9.74 -10.94
C VAL A 83 -2.49 9.73 -11.67
N LYS A 84 -2.69 8.74 -12.56
CA LYS A 84 -3.92 8.62 -13.36
C LYS A 84 -5.13 8.20 -12.53
N ARG A 85 -4.97 7.26 -11.59
CA ARG A 85 -6.08 6.69 -10.80
C ARG A 85 -5.56 5.99 -9.54
N VAL A 86 -6.31 6.11 -8.45
CA VAL A 86 -6.15 5.32 -7.23
C VAL A 86 -7.48 4.67 -6.88
N THR A 87 -7.47 3.38 -6.57
CA THR A 87 -8.67 2.63 -6.19
C THR A 87 -8.42 1.70 -5.02
N ARG A 88 -9.45 1.52 -4.18
CA ARG A 88 -9.54 0.48 -3.15
C ARG A 88 -10.76 -0.39 -3.44
N ASP A 89 -10.55 -1.70 -3.55
CA ASP A 89 -11.61 -2.68 -3.81
C ASP A 89 -12.51 -2.29 -5.00
N GLY A 90 -11.88 -1.80 -6.08
CA GLY A 90 -12.54 -1.37 -7.31
C GLY A 90 -13.19 0.02 -7.27
N ARG A 91 -13.20 0.71 -6.12
CA ARG A 91 -13.78 2.05 -5.97
C ARG A 91 -12.70 3.11 -5.93
N LYS A 92 -13.00 4.30 -6.45
CA LYS A 92 -12.08 5.45 -6.40
C LYS A 92 -11.76 5.79 -4.94
N GLU A 93 -10.48 5.93 -4.64
CA GLU A 93 -9.98 6.27 -3.31
C GLU A 93 -9.29 7.64 -3.35
N PRO A 94 -9.50 8.52 -2.35
CA PRO A 94 -8.72 9.76 -2.22
C PRO A 94 -7.23 9.47 -2.02
N TYR A 95 -6.38 10.33 -2.57
CA TYR A 95 -4.94 10.30 -2.34
C TYR A 95 -4.41 11.72 -2.24
N ALA A 96 -3.24 11.88 -1.62
CA ALA A 96 -2.50 13.13 -1.55
C ALA A 96 -1.11 12.92 -2.14
N VAL A 97 -0.56 13.98 -2.72
CA VAL A 97 0.82 14.01 -3.21
C VAL A 97 1.57 15.03 -2.37
N GLU A 98 2.62 14.58 -1.71
CA GLU A 98 3.55 15.41 -0.95
C GLU A 98 4.83 15.61 -1.80
N ARG A 99 5.41 16.81 -1.77
CA ARG A 99 6.60 17.20 -2.57
C ARG A 99 7.73 17.67 -1.68
#